data_AF-A0A2E6SWP9-F1
#
_entry.id   AF-A0A2E6SWP9-F1
#
_cell.length_a   1.000
_cell.length_b   1.000
_cell.length_c   1.000
_cell.angle_alpha   90.00
_cell.angle_beta   90.00
_cell.angle_gamma   90.00
#
_symmetry.space_group_name_H-M   'P 1'
#
loop_
_entity.id
_entity.type
_entity.pdbx_description
1 polymer ?
#
loop_
_entity_poly.entity_id
_entity_poly.type
_entity_poly.pdbx_seq_one_letter_code
_entity_poly.pdbx_strand_id
1 'polypeptide(L)'
;MKTGILSILILTLFGLTNEKTDNSKGFECSIVATKSTYEIGETPEITVAIKNNSGKDIYLIGSLDASEKQWRSPYCYFNIEKPKNDSLPITGRCGNMNSLRKEDFKLVKSGEIFNPYQSIDGYGFFGSYEIGRKENFQNPGKYKITFHYSTKSTKLDDYLGDGSENTELRELFNKMPNIELTSNTIEIEIKK
;
A
#
# COMPACT_ATOMS: atom_id res chain seq x y z
N MET A 1 -18.17 55.39 -42.00
CA MET A 1 -17.54 54.05 -41.91
C MET A 1 -17.67 53.56 -40.48
N LYS A 2 -18.51 52.55 -40.22
CA LYS A 2 -18.71 51.95 -38.89
C LYS A 2 -17.82 50.71 -38.80
N THR A 3 -16.78 50.76 -37.98
CA THR A 3 -15.92 49.63 -37.67
C THR A 3 -16.58 48.79 -36.57
N GLY A 4 -17.06 47.61 -36.94
CA GLY A 4 -17.57 46.61 -36.01
C GLY A 4 -16.41 45.87 -35.34
N ILE A 5 -16.39 45.86 -34.02
CA ILE A 5 -15.43 45.10 -33.22
C ILE A 5 -15.94 43.66 -33.13
N LEU A 6 -15.24 42.75 -33.81
CA LEU A 6 -15.47 41.31 -33.76
C LEU A 6 -14.83 40.77 -32.48
N SER A 7 -15.64 40.49 -31.45
CA SER A 7 -15.16 39.81 -30.24
C SER A 7 -15.11 38.31 -30.50
N ILE A 8 -13.89 37.76 -30.54
CA ILE A 8 -13.63 36.32 -30.61
C ILE A 8 -13.75 35.75 -29.20
N LEU A 9 -14.81 34.97 -28.96
CA LEU A 9 -15.02 34.23 -27.72
C LEU A 9 -14.15 32.96 -27.78
N ILE A 10 -13.03 32.95 -27.06
CA ILE A 10 -12.18 31.76 -26.91
C ILE A 10 -12.81 30.89 -25.81
N LEU A 11 -13.51 29.83 -26.21
CA LEU A 11 -14.00 28.80 -25.30
C LEU A 11 -12.82 27.88 -24.94
N THR A 12 -12.19 28.10 -23.79
CA THR A 12 -11.22 27.16 -23.23
C THR A 12 -11.99 25.94 -22.68
N LEU A 13 -12.00 24.84 -23.45
CA LEU A 13 -12.33 23.53 -22.92
C LEU A 13 -11.26 23.15 -21.89
N PHE A 14 -11.54 23.44 -20.61
CA PHE A 14 -10.86 22.75 -19.52
C PHE A 14 -11.33 21.29 -19.56
N GLY A 15 -10.49 20.41 -20.09
CA GLY A 15 -10.64 18.98 -19.89
C GLY A 15 -10.64 18.70 -18.40
N LEU A 16 -11.80 18.30 -17.85
CA LEU A 16 -11.93 17.76 -16.52
C LEU A 16 -11.20 16.42 -16.48
N THR A 17 -9.88 16.44 -16.31
CA THR A 17 -9.18 15.26 -15.81
C THR A 17 -9.66 15.05 -14.38
N ASN A 18 -10.40 13.97 -14.15
CA ASN A 18 -10.77 13.50 -12.81
C ASN A 18 -9.50 12.99 -12.09
N GLU A 19 -8.54 13.87 -11.83
CA GLU A 19 -7.41 13.56 -10.96
C GLU A 19 -7.94 13.53 -9.53
N LYS A 20 -8.09 12.31 -9.00
CA LYS A 20 -8.43 12.08 -7.60
C LYS A 20 -7.31 12.69 -6.77
N THR A 21 -7.61 13.75 -6.03
CA THR A 21 -6.64 14.50 -5.22
C THR A 21 -5.90 13.58 -4.26
N ASP A 22 -4.58 13.74 -4.12
CA ASP A 22 -3.79 13.07 -3.10
C ASP A 22 -4.28 13.44 -1.69
N ASN A 23 -4.73 12.45 -0.92
CA ASN A 23 -5.30 12.64 0.42
C ASN A 23 -4.32 12.28 1.55
N SER A 24 -3.04 12.08 1.25
CA SER A 24 -2.06 11.51 2.20
C SER A 24 -1.86 12.35 3.47
N LYS A 25 -2.09 13.66 3.41
CA LYS A 25 -1.98 14.56 4.59
C LYS A 25 -2.91 14.20 5.75
N GLY A 26 -4.01 13.49 5.47
CA GLY A 26 -4.96 13.03 6.48
C GLY A 26 -4.56 11.73 7.18
N PHE A 27 -3.37 11.21 6.94
CA PHE A 27 -2.95 9.89 7.40
C PHE A 27 -1.56 9.92 8.02
N GLU A 28 -1.36 9.06 9.02
CA GLU A 28 -0.05 8.78 9.58
C GLU A 28 0.26 7.31 9.36
N CYS A 29 1.48 7.00 8.90
CA CYS A 29 1.94 5.64 8.68
C CYS A 29 3.16 5.40 9.56
N SER A 30 3.14 4.35 10.36
CA SER A 30 4.26 3.99 11.22
C SER A 30 4.47 2.48 11.30
N ILE A 31 5.70 2.11 11.63
CA ILE A 31 6.10 0.74 11.90
C ILE A 31 6.89 0.66 13.19
N VAL A 32 6.73 -0.47 13.88
CA VAL A 32 7.44 -0.80 15.12
C VAL A 32 7.85 -2.26 15.08
N ALA A 33 9.10 -2.56 15.42
CA ALA A 33 9.56 -3.93 15.64
C ALA A 33 9.40 -4.31 17.12
N THR A 34 9.12 -5.59 17.40
CA THR A 34 8.98 -6.09 18.79
C THR A 34 10.29 -6.05 19.56
N LYS A 35 11.42 -6.20 18.87
CA LYS A 35 12.78 -6.02 19.41
C LYS A 35 13.69 -5.30 18.41
N SER A 36 14.77 -4.72 18.91
CA SER A 36 15.80 -4.03 18.11
C SER A 36 16.98 -4.93 17.74
N THR A 37 17.06 -6.14 18.30
CA THR A 37 18.16 -7.08 18.09
C THR A 37 17.61 -8.50 17.90
N TYR A 38 18.12 -9.19 16.89
CA TYR A 38 17.76 -10.55 16.50
C TYR A 38 19.03 -11.38 16.27
N GLU A 39 18.93 -12.69 16.34
CA GLU A 39 19.99 -13.63 15.97
C GLU A 39 19.82 -14.12 14.52
N ILE A 40 20.90 -14.59 13.90
CA ILE A 40 20.84 -15.22 12.58
C ILE A 40 19.78 -16.33 12.58
N GLY A 41 18.90 -16.31 11.58
CA GLY A 41 17.83 -17.30 11.40
C GLY A 41 16.49 -16.90 12.00
N GLU A 42 16.46 -15.81 12.76
CA GLU A 42 15.24 -15.09 13.13
C GLU A 42 14.81 -14.11 12.04
N THR A 43 13.54 -13.71 12.08
CA THR A 43 12.98 -12.63 11.25
C THR A 43 12.35 -11.58 12.15
N PRO A 44 12.38 -10.30 11.77
CA PRO A 44 11.75 -9.26 12.57
C PRO A 44 10.24 -9.41 12.57
N GLU A 45 9.65 -9.27 13.74
CA GLU A 45 8.20 -9.11 13.89
C GLU A 45 7.90 -7.62 13.87
N ILE A 46 7.27 -7.16 12.78
CA ILE A 46 6.98 -5.74 12.56
C ILE A 46 5.48 -5.54 12.52
N THR A 47 4.99 -4.62 13.35
CA THR A 47 3.61 -4.13 13.30
C THR A 47 3.56 -2.87 12.46
N VAL A 48 2.61 -2.83 11.51
CA VAL A 48 2.32 -1.65 10.69
C VAL A 48 1.04 -0.99 11.20
N ALA A 49 1.05 0.34 11.30
CA ALA A 49 -0.09 1.14 11.71
C ALA A 49 -0.31 2.29 10.73
N ILE A 50 -1.49 2.34 10.12
CA ILE A 50 -1.98 3.49 9.34
C ILE A 50 -3.13 4.11 10.11
N LYS A 51 -2.95 5.32 10.62
CA LYS A 51 -3.96 6.04 11.38
C LYS A 51 -4.75 6.98 10.48
N ASN A 52 -6.08 6.90 10.54
CA ASN A 52 -6.97 7.78 9.79
C ASN A 52 -7.23 9.09 10.55
N ASN A 53 -6.49 10.15 10.25
CA ASN A 53 -6.68 11.48 10.82
C ASN A 53 -7.50 12.41 9.90
N SER A 54 -8.20 11.88 8.89
CA SER A 54 -8.88 12.69 7.86
C SER A 54 -10.19 13.36 8.31
N GLY A 55 -10.66 13.08 9.53
CA GLY A 55 -11.96 13.54 10.03
C GLY A 55 -13.16 12.83 9.40
N LYS A 56 -12.95 11.80 8.58
CA LYS A 56 -14.01 11.04 7.90
C LYS A 56 -13.78 9.54 8.04
N ASP A 57 -14.87 8.77 8.03
CA ASP A 57 -14.80 7.31 7.91
C ASP A 57 -14.51 6.94 6.45
N ILE A 58 -13.63 5.98 6.23
CA ILE A 58 -13.16 5.57 4.90
C ILE A 58 -13.09 4.06 4.77
N TYR A 59 -12.96 3.57 3.54
CA TYR A 59 -12.54 2.19 3.29
C TYR A 59 -11.06 2.13 2.91
N LEU A 60 -10.35 1.14 3.44
CA LEU A 60 -9.00 0.78 3.04
C LEU A 60 -8.93 -0.72 2.74
N ILE A 61 -8.00 -1.10 1.87
CA ILE A 61 -7.66 -2.50 1.58
C ILE A 61 -6.23 -2.75 2.06
N GLY A 62 -5.98 -3.90 2.66
CA GLY A 62 -4.66 -4.30 3.14
C GLY A 62 -3.81 -4.96 2.05
N SER A 63 -2.79 -5.68 2.48
CA SER A 63 -1.89 -6.44 1.63
C SER A 63 -2.64 -7.57 0.93
N LEU A 64 -2.92 -7.43 -0.36
CA LEU A 64 -3.51 -8.50 -1.16
C LEU A 64 -2.40 -9.40 -1.73
N ASP A 65 -2.81 -10.56 -2.24
CA ASP A 65 -1.91 -11.44 -3.01
C ASP A 65 -1.24 -10.63 -4.13
N ALA A 66 0.08 -10.42 -4.04
CA ALA A 66 0.91 -9.66 -4.99
C ALA A 66 0.99 -8.15 -4.83
N SER A 67 0.36 -7.59 -3.79
CA SER A 67 0.54 -6.20 -3.38
C SER A 67 2.00 -5.85 -3.06
N GLU A 68 2.73 -6.75 -2.40
CA GLU A 68 4.13 -6.51 -2.01
C GLU A 68 5.09 -6.44 -3.21
N LYS A 69 4.79 -7.19 -4.27
CA LYS A 69 5.54 -7.14 -5.53
C LYS A 69 5.08 -6.00 -6.45
N GLN A 70 4.11 -5.21 -6.01
CA GLN A 70 3.52 -4.09 -6.76
C GLN A 70 2.93 -4.53 -8.11
N TRP A 71 2.43 -5.77 -8.19
CA TRP A 71 1.77 -6.28 -9.41
C TRP A 71 0.29 -5.88 -9.46
N ARG A 72 -0.30 -5.62 -8.28
CA ARG A 72 -1.64 -5.07 -8.15
C ARG A 72 -1.72 -4.09 -6.99
N SER A 73 -2.70 -3.20 -7.05
CA SER A 73 -3.05 -2.31 -5.96
C SER A 73 -3.88 -3.03 -4.88
N PRO A 74 -3.85 -2.56 -3.62
CA PRO A 74 -2.94 -1.52 -3.12
C PRO A 74 -1.50 -2.02 -3.13
N TYR A 75 -0.54 -1.12 -3.28
CA TYR A 75 0.86 -1.46 -3.04
C TYR A 75 1.11 -1.49 -1.54
N CYS A 76 1.72 -2.56 -1.05
CA CYS A 76 1.93 -2.79 0.38
C CYS A 76 3.23 -3.55 0.56
N TYR A 77 4.35 -2.83 0.75
CA TYR A 77 5.68 -3.43 0.71
C TYR A 77 6.66 -2.79 1.67
N PHE A 78 7.70 -3.54 2.04
CA PHE A 78 8.83 -3.05 2.80
C PHE A 78 10.02 -2.80 1.87
N ASN A 79 10.72 -1.70 2.12
CA ASN A 79 12.10 -1.52 1.67
C ASN A 79 13.04 -1.93 2.80
N ILE A 80 14.01 -2.79 2.50
CA ILE A 80 14.98 -3.33 3.47
C ILE A 80 16.38 -2.97 2.98
N GLU A 81 17.01 -1.99 3.62
CA GLU A 81 18.42 -1.69 3.41
C GLU A 81 19.25 -2.64 4.27
N LYS A 82 20.00 -3.52 3.60
CA LYS A 82 20.83 -4.55 4.23
C LYS A 82 22.24 -4.03 4.50
N PRO A 83 22.95 -4.54 5.53
CA PRO A 83 24.36 -4.20 5.77
C PRO A 83 25.26 -4.67 4.62
N LYS A 84 24.81 -5.67 3.86
CA LYS A 84 25.47 -6.16 2.64
C LYS A 84 24.44 -6.38 1.55
N ASN A 85 24.69 -5.81 0.38
CA ASN A 85 23.80 -5.89 -0.77
C ASN A 85 24.01 -7.20 -1.54
N ASP A 86 23.54 -8.29 -0.93
CA ASP A 86 23.53 -9.61 -1.58
C ASP A 86 22.18 -9.81 -2.28
N SER A 87 22.24 -10.08 -3.58
CA SER A 87 21.07 -10.47 -4.35
C SER A 87 20.56 -11.83 -3.87
N LEU A 88 19.29 -11.91 -3.53
CA LEU A 88 18.65 -13.18 -3.22
C LEU A 88 18.17 -13.87 -4.50
N PRO A 89 18.20 -15.21 -4.55
CA PRO A 89 17.61 -15.92 -5.68
C PRO A 89 16.14 -15.56 -5.82
N ILE A 90 15.73 -15.32 -7.07
CA ILE A 90 14.33 -15.11 -7.42
C ILE A 90 13.62 -16.45 -7.25
N THR A 91 12.80 -16.57 -6.22
CA THR A 91 11.88 -17.68 -6.08
C THR A 91 10.73 -17.46 -7.06
N GLY A 92 10.56 -18.36 -8.02
CA GLY A 92 9.45 -18.30 -8.98
C GLY A 92 8.12 -18.28 -8.24
N ARG A 93 7.20 -17.43 -8.69
CA ARG A 93 5.83 -17.36 -8.17
C ARG A 93 4.86 -17.87 -9.23
N CYS A 94 3.79 -18.52 -8.78
CA CYS A 94 2.63 -18.75 -9.62
C CYS A 94 2.05 -17.39 -10.08
N GLY A 95 1.61 -17.30 -11.33
CA GLY A 95 1.07 -16.07 -11.91
C GLY A 95 -0.36 -15.75 -11.49
N ASN A 96 -1.07 -16.71 -10.90
CA ASN A 96 -2.46 -16.54 -10.45
C ASN A 96 -2.50 -15.60 -9.24
N MET A 97 -3.54 -14.76 -9.17
CA MET A 97 -3.78 -13.83 -8.06
C MET A 97 -5.20 -13.99 -7.53
N ASN A 98 -5.35 -14.14 -6.21
CA ASN A 98 -6.67 -14.20 -5.59
C ASN A 98 -7.56 -13.01 -5.98
N SER A 99 -8.80 -13.30 -6.36
CA SER A 99 -9.81 -12.28 -6.70
C SER A 99 -10.04 -11.30 -5.55
N LEU A 100 -10.25 -10.02 -5.86
CA LEU A 100 -10.70 -9.03 -4.90
C LEU A 100 -12.12 -9.33 -4.43
N ARG A 101 -12.35 -9.24 -3.12
CA ARG A 101 -13.64 -9.51 -2.48
C ARG A 101 -14.12 -8.27 -1.73
N LYS A 102 -15.41 -8.23 -1.40
CA LYS A 102 -15.96 -7.14 -0.59
C LYS A 102 -15.41 -7.15 0.84
N GLU A 103 -15.09 -8.33 1.36
CA GLU A 103 -14.53 -8.53 2.70
C GLU A 103 -13.14 -7.90 2.84
N ASP A 104 -12.44 -7.69 1.72
CA ASP A 104 -11.12 -7.05 1.71
C ASP A 104 -11.20 -5.52 1.91
N PHE A 105 -12.41 -4.93 1.83
CA PHE A 105 -12.64 -3.52 2.13
C PHE A 105 -12.94 -3.33 3.61
N LYS A 106 -11.96 -2.82 4.34
CA LYS A 106 -12.09 -2.51 5.75
C LYS A 106 -12.56 -1.08 5.95
N LEU A 107 -13.71 -0.90 6.60
CA LEU A 107 -14.09 0.41 7.15
C LEU A 107 -13.11 0.79 8.26
N VAL A 108 -12.52 1.99 8.14
CA VAL A 108 -11.60 2.59 9.10
C VAL A 108 -12.18 3.94 9.52
N LYS A 109 -12.64 4.02 10.77
CA LYS A 109 -13.25 5.24 11.30
C LYS A 109 -12.22 6.35 11.47
N SER A 110 -12.67 7.59 11.54
CA SER A 110 -11.77 8.68 11.93
C SER A 110 -11.16 8.41 13.31
N GLY A 111 -9.84 8.54 13.41
CA GLY A 111 -9.03 8.24 14.59
C GLY A 111 -8.60 6.77 14.71
N GLU A 112 -9.18 5.85 13.93
CA GLU A 112 -8.88 4.42 14.00
C GLU A 112 -7.54 4.09 13.34
N ILE A 113 -6.91 3.02 13.84
CA ILE A 113 -5.68 2.45 13.30
C ILE A 113 -6.04 1.24 12.44
N PHE A 114 -5.42 1.18 11.26
CA PHE A 114 -5.51 0.09 10.32
C PHE A 114 -4.15 -0.58 10.16
N ASN A 115 -4.08 -1.89 10.33
CA ASN A 115 -2.90 -2.67 10.01
C ASN A 115 -3.14 -3.40 8.66
N PRO A 116 -2.42 -3.04 7.58
CA PRO A 116 -2.63 -3.65 6.26
C PRO A 116 -2.22 -5.13 6.20
N TYR A 117 -1.53 -5.66 7.21
CA TYR A 117 -1.14 -7.07 7.31
C TYR A 117 -1.99 -7.87 8.31
N GLN A 118 -3.04 -7.28 8.89
CA GLN A 118 -3.91 -8.01 9.82
C GLN A 118 -4.71 -9.10 9.08
N SER A 119 -4.66 -10.33 9.58
CA SER A 119 -5.54 -11.38 9.05
C SER A 119 -7.00 -11.01 9.34
N ILE A 120 -7.81 -10.99 8.29
CA ILE A 120 -9.27 -10.78 8.38
C ILE A 120 -10.04 -12.10 8.30
N ASP A 121 -9.49 -13.08 7.58
CA ASP A 121 -9.94 -14.46 7.45
C ASP A 121 -8.78 -15.31 6.87
N GLY A 122 -9.07 -16.54 6.43
CA GLY A 122 -8.07 -17.44 5.81
C GLY A 122 -7.64 -17.07 4.38
N TYR A 123 -8.22 -16.03 3.77
CA TYR A 123 -8.02 -15.66 2.36
C TYR A 123 -7.65 -14.18 2.15
N GLY A 124 -7.73 -13.37 3.21
CA GLY A 124 -7.62 -11.92 3.19
C GLY A 124 -6.18 -11.44 3.20
N PHE A 125 -5.86 -10.49 4.10
CA PHE A 125 -4.57 -9.82 3.99
C PHE A 125 -3.38 -10.75 4.24
N PHE A 126 -2.44 -10.71 3.31
CA PHE A 126 -1.25 -11.55 3.27
C PHE A 126 -0.12 -10.89 4.04
N GLY A 127 0.52 -11.62 4.96
CA GLY A 127 1.76 -11.19 5.61
C GLY A 127 2.87 -10.85 4.61
N SER A 128 3.84 -10.06 5.06
CA SER A 128 4.99 -9.67 4.23
C SER A 128 5.91 -10.87 3.97
N TYR A 129 6.13 -11.19 2.70
CA TYR A 129 7.09 -12.21 2.32
C TYR A 129 8.52 -11.72 2.54
N GLU A 130 8.82 -10.46 2.23
CA GLU A 130 10.16 -9.90 2.45
C GLU A 130 10.57 -9.91 3.93
N ILE A 131 9.66 -9.59 4.85
CA ILE A 131 9.94 -9.64 6.30
C ILE A 131 10.02 -11.09 6.80
N GLY A 132 9.14 -11.98 6.33
CA GLY A 132 9.15 -13.40 6.74
C GLY A 132 10.28 -14.23 6.13
N ARG A 133 11.01 -13.70 5.15
CA ARG A 133 12.08 -14.40 4.44
C ARG A 133 13.40 -14.32 5.20
N LYS A 134 13.81 -15.42 5.84
CA LYS A 134 15.05 -15.53 6.64
C LYS A 134 16.31 -15.11 5.87
N GLU A 135 16.38 -15.38 4.57
CA GLU A 135 17.53 -15.02 3.75
C GLU A 135 17.72 -13.49 3.64
N ASN A 136 16.68 -12.68 3.88
CA ASN A 136 16.85 -11.24 3.98
C ASN A 136 17.68 -10.83 5.21
N PHE A 137 17.68 -11.65 6.27
CA PHE A 137 18.27 -11.34 7.58
C PHE A 137 19.44 -12.28 7.95
N GLN A 138 20.12 -12.88 6.96
CA GLN A 138 21.22 -13.82 7.21
C GLN A 138 22.59 -13.15 7.47
N ASN A 139 22.74 -11.87 7.13
CA ASN A 139 24.00 -11.15 7.26
C ASN A 139 24.00 -10.36 8.58
N PRO A 140 24.98 -10.57 9.49
CA PRO A 140 25.09 -9.74 10.68
C PRO A 140 25.25 -8.26 10.37
N GLY A 141 24.71 -7.41 11.24
CA GLY A 141 24.82 -5.96 11.17
C GLY A 141 23.46 -5.26 11.22
N LYS A 142 23.51 -3.95 10.93
CA LYS A 142 22.35 -3.07 11.03
C LYS A 142 21.55 -3.07 9.74
N TYR A 143 20.25 -3.19 9.88
CA TYR A 143 19.26 -3.11 8.81
C TYR A 143 18.38 -1.90 9.03
N LYS A 144 18.06 -1.17 7.96
CA LYS A 144 17.04 -0.12 7.98
C LYS A 144 15.82 -0.57 7.22
N ILE A 145 14.66 -0.45 7.84
CA ILE A 145 13.41 -0.95 7.29
C ILE A 145 12.42 0.21 7.23
N THR A 146 11.80 0.38 6.06
CA THR A 146 10.73 1.34 5.82
C THR A 146 9.57 0.63 5.15
N PHE A 147 8.34 0.98 5.51
CA PHE A 147 7.14 0.46 4.89
C PHE A 147 6.48 1.50 3.97
N HIS A 148 5.91 1.03 2.87
CA HIS A 148 5.21 1.83 1.88
C HIS A 148 3.81 1.27 1.61
N TYR A 149 2.82 2.16 1.55
CA TYR A 149 1.44 1.85 1.24
C TYR A 149 0.90 2.78 0.17
N SER A 150 0.18 2.26 -0.83
CA SER A 150 -0.43 3.10 -1.86
C SER A 150 -1.74 2.55 -2.38
N THR A 151 -2.77 3.40 -2.43
CA THR A 151 -4.04 3.19 -3.14
C THR A 151 -4.17 4.15 -4.33
N LYS A 152 -3.04 4.57 -4.91
CA LYS A 152 -3.04 5.64 -5.90
C LYS A 152 -3.70 5.30 -7.23
N SER A 153 -3.87 4.01 -7.53
CA SER A 153 -4.59 3.63 -8.73
C SER A 153 -6.05 4.08 -8.64
N THR A 154 -6.51 4.72 -9.72
CA THR A 154 -7.88 5.15 -9.92
C THR A 154 -8.72 4.12 -10.69
N LYS A 155 -8.12 2.98 -11.07
CA LYS A 155 -8.79 1.91 -11.83
C LYS A 155 -9.00 0.70 -10.92
N LEU A 156 -10.26 0.26 -10.80
CA LEU A 156 -10.58 -0.95 -10.02
C LEU A 156 -9.87 -2.19 -10.58
N ASP A 157 -9.67 -2.26 -11.90
CA ASP A 157 -8.99 -3.37 -12.57
C ASP A 157 -7.59 -3.64 -12.00
N ASP A 158 -6.91 -2.59 -11.53
CA ASP A 158 -5.58 -2.71 -10.92
C ASP A 158 -5.63 -3.41 -9.54
N TYR A 159 -6.82 -3.70 -8.98
CA TYR A 159 -7.01 -4.38 -7.70
C TYR A 159 -7.58 -5.80 -7.85
N LEU A 160 -8.28 -6.10 -8.95
CA LEU A 160 -9.16 -7.27 -9.09
C LEU A 160 -8.46 -8.62 -8.95
N GLY A 161 -7.17 -8.72 -9.27
CA GLY A 161 -6.49 -10.02 -9.42
C GLY A 161 -7.11 -10.80 -10.60
N ASP A 162 -7.35 -12.10 -10.42
CA ASP A 162 -8.03 -12.94 -11.40
C ASP A 162 -9.58 -12.81 -11.34
N GLY A 163 -10.07 -11.86 -10.54
CA GLY A 163 -11.49 -11.59 -10.37
C GLY A 163 -12.10 -10.77 -11.49
N SER A 164 -13.42 -10.53 -11.38
CA SER A 164 -14.16 -9.63 -12.25
C SER A 164 -14.82 -8.54 -11.44
N GLU A 165 -14.95 -7.36 -12.04
CA GLU A 165 -15.70 -6.27 -11.45
C GLU A 165 -17.18 -6.64 -11.24
N ASN A 166 -17.76 -6.10 -10.17
CA ASN A 166 -19.20 -6.00 -10.02
C ASN A 166 -19.58 -4.64 -9.38
N THR A 167 -20.88 -4.35 -9.34
CA THR A 167 -21.40 -3.08 -8.80
C THR A 167 -21.01 -2.83 -7.35
N GLU A 168 -21.02 -3.86 -6.49
CA GLU A 168 -20.68 -3.73 -5.07
C GLU A 168 -19.21 -3.34 -4.86
N LEU A 169 -18.29 -3.99 -5.58
CA LEU A 169 -16.85 -3.66 -5.55
C LEU A 169 -16.60 -2.24 -6.05
N ARG A 170 -17.29 -1.83 -7.13
CA ARG A 170 -17.18 -0.47 -7.69
C ARG A 170 -17.62 0.59 -6.68
N GLU A 171 -18.74 0.36 -5.98
CA GLU A 171 -19.25 1.28 -4.96
C GLU A 171 -18.30 1.42 -3.76
N LEU A 172 -17.72 0.31 -3.29
CA LEU A 172 -16.72 0.33 -2.22
C LEU A 172 -15.43 1.03 -2.65
N PHE A 173 -14.95 0.74 -3.86
CA PHE A 173 -13.76 1.36 -4.44
C PHE A 173 -13.89 2.89 -4.56
N ASN A 174 -15.07 3.38 -4.93
CA ASN A 174 -15.34 4.81 -5.02
C ASN A 174 -15.24 5.53 -3.66
N LYS A 175 -15.37 4.81 -2.54
CA LYS A 175 -15.23 5.34 -1.17
C LYS A 175 -13.79 5.29 -0.64
N MET A 176 -12.88 4.59 -1.30
CA MET A 176 -11.49 4.55 -0.90
C MET A 176 -10.79 5.89 -1.24
N PRO A 177 -9.97 6.45 -0.36
CA PRO A 177 -9.16 7.61 -0.69
C PRO A 177 -7.99 7.19 -1.59
N ASN A 178 -7.50 8.14 -2.40
CA ASN A 178 -6.22 8.02 -3.08
C ASN A 178 -5.12 8.49 -2.11
N ILE A 179 -4.26 7.58 -1.65
CA ILE A 179 -3.16 7.88 -0.72
C ILE A 179 -1.87 7.19 -1.14
N GLU A 180 -0.75 7.81 -0.81
CA GLU A 180 0.61 7.25 -0.91
C GLU A 180 1.35 7.59 0.39
N LEU A 181 1.64 6.56 1.18
CA LEU A 181 2.19 6.69 2.53
C LEU A 181 3.54 6.00 2.61
N THR A 182 4.46 6.66 3.32
CA THR A 182 5.75 6.09 3.73
C THR A 182 5.82 6.15 5.25
N SER A 183 6.22 5.06 5.89
CA SER A 183 6.36 5.01 7.34
C SER A 183 7.62 5.73 7.84
N ASN A 184 7.79 5.82 9.16
CA ASN A 184 9.12 5.98 9.73
C ASN A 184 10.05 4.83 9.32
N THR A 185 11.36 5.07 9.37
CA THR A 185 12.38 4.03 9.25
C THR A 185 12.74 3.52 10.64
N ILE A 186 12.80 2.20 10.81
CA ILE A 186 13.35 1.57 12.01
C ILE A 186 14.71 0.95 11.71
N GLU A 187 15.58 0.89 12.72
CA GLU A 187 16.85 0.18 12.67
C GLU A 187 16.77 -1.06 13.57
N ILE A 188 17.16 -2.22 13.03
CA ILE A 188 17.36 -3.44 13.80
C ILE A 188 18.78 -3.96 13.57
N GLU A 189 19.28 -4.78 14.49
CA GLU A 189 20.58 -5.44 14.39
C GLU A 189 20.42 -6.96 14.35
N ILE A 190 21.07 -7.62 13.39
CA ILE A 190 21.24 -9.07 13.36
C ILE A 190 22.61 -9.42 13.96
N LYS A 191 22.63 -10.28 14.98
CA LYS A 191 23.82 -10.81 15.65
C LYS A 191 24.06 -12.27 15.27
N LYS A 192 25.27 -12.73 15.53
CA LYS A 192 25.73 -14.09 15.21
C LYS A 192 25.32 -15.08 16.27
#